data_AF-A0A957KKN4-F1
#
_entry.id   AF-A0A957KKN4-F1
#
_cell.length_a   1.000
_cell.length_b   1.000
_cell.length_c   1.000
_cell.angle_alpha   90.00
_cell.angle_beta   90.00
_cell.angle_gamma   90.00
#
_symmetry.space_group_name_H-M   'P 1'
#
loop_
_entity.id
_entity.type
_entity.pdbx_description
1 polymer ?
#
loop_
_entity_poly.entity_id
_entity_poly.type
_entity_poly.pdbx_seq_one_letter_code
_entity_poly.pdbx_strand_id
1 'polypeptide(L)'
;MREVVIVSAVRTPIGRISGALSAVRPDDLAALVIKEAVARAGVAPEMIEEVYLGCANQAGEDNRNVARMATLLAGLPHSVAAVTLNRLCASGLNAVNQAARAIMAGEGDVFVAGGVESMTRAPYSLPKNETSFGPPGNKTAWDTTLGWRYPNKQMEALFPLEAMGETAENIYELSCAGGVAGGEISREEQDAFALESQARACAAINAGHFAAEIVPVPIPQRRGDPIMVTVDEHPRIRETDDGYALDTSMAQLARLRPAFRAGGTVTAGNSSGLNDGACALVLMSAEKAADLGLKPLARWLASAAAGVDPRT
;
A
#
# COMPACT_ATOMS: atom_id res chain seq x y z
N MET A 1 -3.85 26.19 15.65
CA MET A 1 -4.29 25.21 14.64
C MET A 1 -5.05 24.11 15.38
N ARG A 2 -6.11 23.56 14.77
CA ARG A 2 -6.90 22.51 15.41
C ARG A 2 -6.05 21.25 15.60
N GLU A 3 -6.21 20.58 16.74
CA GLU A 3 -5.51 19.31 17.00
C GLU A 3 -6.21 18.16 16.26
N VAL A 4 -5.42 17.25 15.67
CA VAL A 4 -5.91 16.12 14.89
C VAL A 4 -5.59 14.81 15.60
N VAL A 5 -6.61 13.96 15.72
CA VAL A 5 -6.51 12.65 16.37
C VAL A 5 -6.97 11.54 15.45
N ILE A 6 -6.43 10.34 15.65
CA ILE A 6 -6.87 9.10 15.01
C ILE A 6 -7.73 8.35 16.03
N VAL A 7 -8.96 7.99 15.68
CA VAL A 7 -9.89 7.30 16.59
C VAL A 7 -10.14 5.84 16.19
N SER A 8 -9.85 5.47 14.94
CA SER A 8 -9.84 4.08 14.49
C SER A 8 -8.79 3.89 13.39
N ALA A 9 -8.26 2.67 13.29
CA ALA A 9 -7.34 2.26 12.24
C ALA A 9 -7.52 0.77 11.96
N VAL A 10 -7.72 0.41 10.70
CA VAL A 10 -7.91 -0.97 10.26
C VAL A 10 -7.23 -1.21 8.91
N ARG A 11 -6.93 -2.46 8.61
CA ARG A 11 -6.42 -2.91 7.33
C ARG A 11 -6.92 -4.31 6.99
N THR A 12 -6.89 -4.67 5.73
CA THR A 12 -6.98 -6.07 5.34
C THR A 12 -5.69 -6.80 5.72
N PRO A 13 -5.66 -8.14 5.71
CA PRO A 13 -4.42 -8.86 5.50
C PRO A 13 -3.77 -8.41 4.20
N ILE A 14 -2.47 -8.62 4.08
CA ILE A 14 -1.69 -8.36 2.87
C ILE A 14 -1.55 -9.68 2.11
N GLY A 15 -2.18 -9.76 0.94
CA GLY A 15 -2.05 -10.90 0.03
C GLY A 15 -0.77 -10.78 -0.80
N ARG A 16 -0.16 -11.91 -1.18
CA ARG A 16 0.91 -11.89 -2.20
C ARG A 16 0.32 -11.79 -3.60
N ILE A 17 1.12 -11.40 -4.59
CA ILE A 17 0.70 -11.40 -5.99
C ILE A 17 0.09 -12.75 -6.40
N SER A 18 -1.09 -12.71 -7.02
CA SER A 18 -1.87 -13.91 -7.38
C SER A 18 -2.18 -14.84 -6.19
N GLY A 19 -2.19 -14.31 -4.97
CA GLY A 19 -2.45 -15.03 -3.73
C GLY A 19 -3.88 -14.91 -3.22
N ALA A 20 -4.05 -14.93 -1.91
CA ALA A 20 -5.32 -15.06 -1.23
C ALA A 20 -6.35 -13.96 -1.57
N LEU A 21 -5.88 -12.76 -1.90
CA LEU A 21 -6.75 -11.61 -2.23
C LEU A 21 -6.97 -11.40 -3.72
N SER A 22 -6.41 -12.24 -4.61
CA SER A 22 -6.46 -12.03 -6.06
C SER A 22 -7.87 -12.00 -6.64
N ALA A 23 -8.82 -12.65 -5.97
CA ALA A 23 -10.20 -12.73 -6.40
C ALA A 23 -11.03 -11.49 -6.02
N VAL A 24 -10.52 -10.63 -5.13
CA VAL A 24 -11.24 -9.46 -4.62
C VAL A 24 -10.77 -8.21 -5.34
N ARG A 25 -11.73 -7.38 -5.77
CA ARG A 25 -11.44 -6.14 -6.49
C ARG A 25 -10.89 -5.08 -5.53
N PRO A 26 -10.05 -4.12 -5.99
CA PRO A 26 -9.55 -3.03 -5.15
C PRO A 26 -10.66 -2.11 -4.62
N ASP A 27 -11.71 -1.83 -5.40
CA ASP A 27 -12.86 -1.03 -4.93
C ASP A 27 -13.61 -1.72 -3.78
N ASP A 28 -13.76 -3.05 -3.83
CA ASP A 28 -14.35 -3.85 -2.75
C ASP A 28 -13.44 -3.94 -1.51
N LEU A 29 -12.13 -4.12 -1.67
CA LEU A 29 -11.16 -4.12 -0.56
C LEU A 29 -11.18 -2.77 0.18
N ALA A 30 -11.21 -1.67 -0.57
CA ALA A 30 -11.31 -0.33 -0.01
C ALA A 30 -12.65 -0.12 0.73
N ALA A 31 -13.76 -0.55 0.15
CA ALA A 31 -15.08 -0.43 0.76
C ALA A 31 -15.15 -1.17 2.10
N LEU A 32 -14.57 -2.37 2.18
CA LEU A 32 -14.49 -3.17 3.40
C LEU A 32 -13.80 -2.40 4.54
N VAL A 33 -12.60 -1.86 4.29
CA VAL A 33 -11.84 -1.16 5.34
C VAL A 33 -12.47 0.18 5.72
N ILE A 34 -13.06 0.92 4.78
CA ILE A 34 -13.79 2.16 5.08
C ILE A 34 -14.95 1.86 6.03
N LYS A 35 -15.79 0.88 5.66
CA LYS A 35 -16.96 0.49 6.46
C LYS A 35 -16.55 0.07 7.87
N GLU A 36 -15.51 -0.75 7.98
CA GLU A 36 -15.03 -1.24 9.28
C GLU A 36 -14.38 -0.11 10.10
N ALA A 37 -13.58 0.77 9.50
CA ALA A 37 -12.97 1.90 10.20
C ALA A 37 -14.02 2.83 10.81
N VAL A 38 -15.07 3.14 10.04
CA VAL A 38 -16.20 3.97 10.49
C VAL A 38 -16.97 3.27 11.61
N ALA A 39 -17.26 1.98 11.44
CA ALA A 39 -17.95 1.19 12.47
C ALA A 39 -17.17 1.15 13.79
N ARG A 40 -15.84 0.93 13.73
CA ARG A 40 -14.98 0.92 14.93
C ARG A 40 -14.78 2.30 15.56
N ALA A 41 -14.85 3.36 14.77
CA ALA A 41 -14.82 4.72 15.29
C ALA A 41 -16.12 5.08 16.04
N GLY A 42 -17.23 4.37 15.77
CA GLY A 42 -18.52 4.66 16.40
C GLY A 42 -19.13 5.99 15.97
N VAL A 43 -18.75 6.49 14.79
CA VAL A 43 -19.29 7.75 14.23
C VAL A 43 -20.41 7.47 13.24
N ALA A 44 -21.41 8.35 13.19
CA ALA A 44 -22.47 8.25 12.19
C ALA A 44 -21.90 8.56 10.79
N PRO A 45 -22.24 7.78 9.75
CA PRO A 45 -21.72 7.97 8.39
C PRO A 45 -21.93 9.38 7.82
N GLU A 46 -23.00 10.06 8.22
CA GLU A 46 -23.35 11.43 7.80
C GLU A 46 -22.39 12.49 8.37
N MET A 47 -21.60 12.16 9.38
CA MET A 47 -20.63 13.08 9.98
C MET A 47 -19.32 13.15 9.19
N ILE A 48 -19.09 12.19 8.29
CA ILE A 48 -17.87 12.11 7.49
C ILE A 48 -17.95 13.18 6.41
N GLU A 49 -17.00 14.11 6.43
CA GLU A 49 -16.93 15.18 5.43
C GLU A 49 -16.45 14.60 4.10
N GLU A 50 -15.29 13.94 4.14
CA GLU A 50 -14.62 13.45 2.95
C GLU A 50 -13.77 12.20 3.20
N VAL A 51 -13.66 11.36 2.18
CA VAL A 51 -12.80 10.17 2.17
C VAL A 51 -11.59 10.38 1.26
N TYR A 52 -10.38 10.32 1.83
CA TYR A 52 -9.11 10.36 1.11
C TYR A 52 -8.50 8.98 1.02
N LEU A 53 -8.37 8.41 -0.19
CA LEU A 53 -7.63 7.15 -0.37
C LEU A 53 -6.45 7.33 -1.31
N GLY A 54 -5.32 6.77 -0.91
CA GLY A 54 -4.17 6.57 -1.78
C GLY A 54 -4.35 5.38 -2.72
N CYS A 55 -4.00 5.54 -3.99
CA CYS A 55 -3.95 4.45 -4.97
C CYS A 55 -2.97 4.80 -6.11
N ALA A 56 -1.94 3.98 -6.30
CA ALA A 56 -0.83 4.29 -7.22
C ALA A 56 -1.20 4.02 -8.68
N ASN A 57 -1.95 2.94 -8.94
CA ASN A 57 -2.46 2.61 -10.27
C ASN A 57 -3.99 2.71 -10.29
N GLN A 58 -4.55 3.51 -11.20
CA GLN A 58 -5.99 3.76 -11.28
C GLN A 58 -6.54 3.45 -12.68
N ALA A 59 -5.94 2.44 -13.33
CA ALA A 59 -6.25 2.08 -14.70
C ALA A 59 -7.31 0.97 -14.80
N GLY A 60 -7.52 0.22 -13.72
CA GLY A 60 -8.31 -1.01 -13.70
C GLY A 60 -9.64 -0.82 -13.00
N GLU A 61 -9.90 -1.71 -12.07
CA GLU A 61 -11.12 -1.70 -11.25
C GLU A 61 -11.14 -0.54 -10.24
N ASP A 62 -9.98 0.04 -9.98
CA ASP A 62 -9.67 1.26 -9.22
C ASP A 62 -9.79 2.57 -10.04
N ASN A 63 -10.37 2.50 -11.24
CA ASN A 63 -10.53 3.67 -12.12
C ASN A 63 -11.48 4.74 -11.57
N ARG A 64 -11.31 5.97 -12.10
CA ARG A 64 -12.27 7.09 -11.95
C ARG A 64 -12.65 7.36 -10.49
N ASN A 65 -11.63 7.57 -9.65
CA ASN A 65 -11.76 7.90 -8.23
C ASN A 65 -12.27 6.70 -7.39
N VAL A 66 -11.39 5.73 -7.13
CA VAL A 66 -11.68 4.56 -6.27
C VAL A 66 -12.11 4.97 -4.86
N ALA A 67 -11.68 6.12 -4.35
CA ALA A 67 -12.16 6.62 -3.06
C ALA A 67 -13.67 6.83 -3.10
N ARG A 68 -14.18 7.49 -4.15
CA ARG A 68 -15.63 7.68 -4.32
C ARG A 68 -16.38 6.36 -4.54
N MET A 69 -15.85 5.46 -5.36
CA MET A 69 -16.48 4.16 -5.59
C MET A 69 -16.58 3.36 -4.29
N ALA A 70 -15.49 3.29 -3.53
CA ALA A 70 -15.41 2.58 -2.27
C ALA A 70 -16.28 3.21 -1.17
N THR A 71 -16.36 4.55 -1.08
CA THR A 71 -17.28 5.26 -0.17
C THR A 71 -18.73 4.83 -0.40
N LEU A 72 -19.16 4.77 -1.67
CA LEU A 72 -20.52 4.35 -2.03
C LEU A 72 -20.75 2.86 -1.72
N LEU A 73 -19.81 1.99 -2.08
CA LEU A 73 -19.88 0.55 -1.80
C LEU A 73 -19.86 0.24 -0.30
N ALA A 74 -19.17 1.05 0.51
CA ALA A 74 -19.15 0.97 1.97
C ALA A 74 -20.51 1.35 2.60
N GLY A 75 -21.42 1.94 1.83
CA GLY A 75 -22.74 2.38 2.28
C GLY A 75 -22.76 3.75 2.93
N LEU A 76 -21.72 4.58 2.72
CA LEU A 76 -21.73 5.97 3.21
C LEU A 76 -22.69 6.82 2.35
N PRO A 77 -23.30 7.89 2.93
CA PRO A 77 -24.22 8.76 2.22
C PRO A 77 -23.62 9.38 0.96
N HIS A 78 -24.45 9.62 -0.05
CA HIS A 78 -24.01 10.24 -1.31
C HIS A 78 -23.41 11.64 -1.12
N SER A 79 -23.75 12.33 -0.03
CA SER A 79 -23.22 13.64 0.34
C SER A 79 -21.76 13.61 0.78
N VAL A 80 -21.24 12.46 1.23
CA VAL A 80 -19.84 12.35 1.67
C VAL A 80 -18.92 12.49 0.46
N ALA A 81 -18.06 13.49 0.44
CA ALA A 81 -17.10 13.68 -0.65
C ALA A 81 -16.04 12.59 -0.65
N ALA A 82 -15.29 12.45 -1.75
CA ALA A 82 -14.15 11.54 -1.79
C ALA A 82 -13.19 11.88 -2.93
N VAL A 83 -11.89 11.69 -2.68
CA VAL A 83 -10.84 11.87 -3.68
C VAL A 83 -9.74 10.82 -3.55
N THR A 84 -9.32 10.30 -4.69
CA THR A 84 -8.16 9.41 -4.81
C THR A 84 -6.89 10.23 -5.02
N LEU A 85 -5.90 9.99 -4.18
CA LEU A 85 -4.60 10.65 -4.21
C LEU A 85 -3.55 9.69 -4.78
N ASN A 86 -2.63 10.23 -5.57
CA ASN A 86 -1.50 9.46 -6.10
C ASN A 86 -0.18 10.15 -5.77
N ARG A 87 0.59 9.52 -4.88
CA ARG A 87 2.00 9.77 -4.59
C ARG A 87 2.76 8.44 -4.58
N LEU A 88 2.45 7.56 -5.53
CA LEU A 88 3.02 6.20 -5.65
C LEU A 88 2.96 5.44 -4.31
N CYS A 89 4.07 4.86 -3.85
CA CYS A 89 4.16 4.09 -2.60
C CYS A 89 3.68 4.88 -1.36
N ALA A 90 3.78 6.21 -1.39
CA ALA A 90 3.41 7.07 -0.27
C ALA A 90 1.94 7.55 -0.31
N SER A 91 1.13 7.07 -1.26
CA SER A 91 -0.23 7.58 -1.47
C SER A 91 -1.12 7.47 -0.23
N GLY A 92 -1.07 6.33 0.48
CA GLY A 92 -1.88 6.11 1.69
C GLY A 92 -1.51 7.06 2.83
N LEU A 93 -0.21 7.25 3.09
CA LEU A 93 0.27 8.20 4.09
C LEU A 93 -0.01 9.65 3.68
N ASN A 94 0.08 9.96 2.38
CA ASN A 94 -0.31 11.27 1.85
C ASN A 94 -1.80 11.55 2.09
N ALA A 95 -2.68 10.55 1.98
CA ALA A 95 -4.09 10.70 2.30
C ALA A 95 -4.33 11.06 3.78
N VAL A 96 -3.66 10.38 4.71
CA VAL A 96 -3.70 10.69 6.15
C VAL A 96 -3.25 12.14 6.39
N ASN A 97 -2.17 12.57 5.75
CA ASN A 97 -1.65 13.93 5.90
C ASN A 97 -2.58 14.99 5.29
N GLN A 98 -3.25 14.70 4.18
CA GLN A 98 -4.23 15.61 3.60
C GLN A 98 -5.47 15.75 4.50
N ALA A 99 -5.95 14.67 5.10
CA ALA A 99 -7.08 14.71 6.02
C ALA A 99 -6.73 15.53 7.28
N ALA A 100 -5.53 15.33 7.83
CA ALA A 100 -5.04 16.14 8.94
C ALA A 100 -4.96 17.64 8.58
N ARG A 101 -4.48 17.99 7.38
CA ARG A 101 -4.41 19.37 6.91
C ARG A 101 -5.80 20.00 6.74
N ALA A 102 -6.76 19.27 6.19
CA ALA A 102 -8.15 19.72 6.03
C ALA A 102 -8.80 20.02 7.40
N ILE A 103 -8.62 19.12 8.38
CA ILE A 103 -9.09 19.33 9.76
C ILE A 103 -8.41 20.57 10.37
N MET A 104 -7.09 20.71 10.22
CA MET A 104 -6.35 21.87 10.74
C MET A 104 -6.80 23.20 10.12
N ALA A 105 -7.19 23.17 8.84
CA ALA A 105 -7.71 24.31 8.09
C ALA A 105 -9.17 24.65 8.44
N GLY A 106 -9.87 23.77 9.17
CA GLY A 106 -11.28 23.97 9.55
C GLY A 106 -12.27 23.62 8.45
N GLU A 107 -11.87 22.77 7.49
CA GLU A 107 -12.71 22.35 6.36
C GLU A 107 -13.68 21.22 6.74
N GLY A 108 -13.50 20.61 7.90
CA GLY A 108 -14.38 19.58 8.45
C GLY A 108 -13.84 19.02 9.77
N ASP A 109 -14.59 18.10 10.37
CA ASP A 109 -14.25 17.51 11.66
C ASP A 109 -13.92 16.02 11.62
N VAL A 110 -14.44 15.28 10.65
CA VAL A 110 -14.33 13.82 10.57
C VAL A 110 -14.01 13.43 9.14
N PHE A 111 -12.87 12.76 8.97
CA PHE A 111 -12.39 12.32 7.67
C PHE A 111 -12.02 10.83 7.74
N VAL A 112 -12.22 10.12 6.64
CA VAL A 112 -11.62 8.79 6.46
C VAL A 112 -10.39 8.95 5.60
N ALA A 113 -9.26 8.37 6.01
CA ALA A 113 -8.05 8.37 5.22
C ALA A 113 -7.39 6.98 5.18
N GLY A 114 -6.74 6.65 4.07
CA GLY A 114 -6.08 5.35 3.95
C GLY A 114 -5.57 5.10 2.54
N GLY A 115 -5.57 3.84 2.10
CA GLY A 115 -5.19 3.49 0.74
C GLY A 115 -5.63 2.10 0.34
N VAL A 116 -5.59 1.85 -0.96
CA VAL A 116 -5.85 0.54 -1.55
C VAL A 116 -4.94 0.33 -2.75
N GLU A 117 -4.48 -0.91 -2.91
CA GLU A 117 -3.80 -1.36 -4.11
C GLU A 117 -4.15 -2.82 -4.38
N SER A 118 -4.40 -3.14 -5.65
CA SER A 118 -4.43 -4.54 -6.09
C SER A 118 -3.47 -4.72 -7.26
N MET A 119 -2.23 -5.05 -6.93
CA MET A 119 -1.19 -5.32 -7.93
C MET A 119 -1.54 -6.54 -8.78
N THR A 120 -2.27 -7.52 -8.23
CA THR A 120 -2.70 -8.71 -8.98
C THR A 120 -3.69 -8.37 -10.09
N ARG A 121 -4.53 -7.36 -9.88
CA ARG A 121 -5.64 -7.00 -10.77
C ARG A 121 -5.34 -5.78 -11.64
N ALA A 122 -4.10 -5.31 -11.63
CA ALA A 122 -3.64 -4.25 -12.50
C ALA A 122 -3.79 -4.67 -13.98
N PRO A 123 -4.47 -3.89 -14.82
CA PRO A 123 -4.69 -4.27 -16.22
C PRO A 123 -3.45 -4.03 -17.08
N TYR A 124 -3.49 -4.53 -18.31
CA TYR A 124 -2.64 -3.99 -19.37
C TYR A 124 -3.21 -2.68 -19.92
N SER A 125 -2.34 -1.75 -20.31
CA SER A 125 -2.70 -0.51 -20.98
C SER A 125 -2.13 -0.47 -22.40
N LEU A 126 -2.96 -0.07 -23.37
CA LEU A 126 -2.58 0.01 -24.79
C LEU A 126 -2.63 1.47 -25.27
N PRO A 127 -1.62 1.95 -26.02
CA PRO A 127 -1.67 3.27 -26.63
C PRO A 127 -2.79 3.35 -27.67
N LYS A 128 -3.45 4.50 -27.76
CA LYS A 128 -4.34 4.82 -28.87
C LYS A 128 -3.54 5.02 -30.16
N ASN A 129 -4.21 4.86 -31.30
CA ASN A 129 -3.66 5.31 -32.58
C ASN A 129 -3.66 6.85 -32.62
N GLU A 130 -2.59 7.42 -33.15
CA GLU A 130 -2.44 8.88 -33.29
C GLU A 130 -3.32 9.46 -34.42
N THR A 131 -3.64 8.63 -35.42
CA THR A 131 -4.49 8.99 -36.55
C THR A 131 -5.54 7.91 -36.82
N SER A 132 -6.63 8.27 -37.51
CA SER A 132 -7.64 7.32 -37.96
C SER A 132 -6.99 6.25 -38.83
N PHE A 133 -7.25 4.97 -38.53
CA PHE A 133 -6.58 3.82 -39.16
C PHE A 133 -5.05 3.94 -39.16
N GLY A 134 -4.47 4.35 -38.01
CA GLY A 134 -3.04 4.61 -37.84
C GLY A 134 -2.12 3.55 -38.47
N PRO A 135 -0.85 3.91 -38.71
CA PRO A 135 0.05 3.13 -39.56
C PRO A 135 0.12 1.67 -39.13
N PRO A 136 0.24 0.73 -40.09
CA PRO A 136 0.37 -0.68 -39.76
C PRO A 136 1.62 -0.89 -38.90
N GLY A 137 1.49 -1.65 -37.82
CA GLY A 137 2.61 -1.94 -36.92
C GLY A 137 2.19 -2.48 -35.57
N ASN A 138 3.15 -3.05 -34.85
CA ASN A 138 2.93 -3.58 -33.50
C ASN A 138 2.80 -2.43 -32.48
N LYS A 139 2.01 -2.67 -31.43
CA LYS A 139 1.87 -1.78 -30.26
C LYS A 139 2.27 -2.54 -29.00
N THR A 140 2.88 -1.85 -28.05
CA THR A 140 3.21 -2.40 -26.72
C THR A 140 1.98 -2.37 -25.82
N ALA A 141 1.61 -3.51 -25.25
CA ALA A 141 0.72 -3.59 -24.09
C ALA A 141 1.57 -3.39 -22.82
N TRP A 142 1.35 -2.30 -22.10
CA TRP A 142 2.08 -1.98 -20.87
C TRP A 142 1.41 -2.66 -19.69
N ASP A 143 2.13 -3.50 -18.96
CA ASP A 143 1.67 -4.01 -17.67
C ASP A 143 1.62 -2.84 -16.67
N THR A 144 0.46 -2.60 -16.06
CA THR A 144 0.31 -1.48 -15.12
C THR A 144 0.65 -1.85 -13.67
N THR A 145 0.95 -3.13 -13.41
CA THR A 145 1.29 -3.67 -12.07
C THR A 145 2.39 -2.86 -11.39
N LEU A 146 3.49 -2.59 -12.10
CA LEU A 146 4.59 -1.75 -11.59
C LEU A 146 5.46 -1.24 -12.75
N GLY A 147 6.19 -0.15 -12.49
CA GLY A 147 7.33 0.27 -13.32
C GLY A 147 7.03 1.36 -14.33
N TRP A 148 8.05 1.71 -15.11
CA TRP A 148 7.99 2.72 -16.16
C TRP A 148 7.12 2.24 -17.32
N ARG A 149 6.21 3.10 -17.76
CA ARG A 149 5.32 2.87 -18.89
C ARG A 149 5.07 4.19 -19.62
N TYR A 150 4.81 4.09 -20.93
CA TYR A 150 4.68 5.27 -21.80
C TYR A 150 5.85 6.27 -21.61
N PRO A 151 7.10 5.81 -21.77
CA PRO A 151 8.27 6.62 -21.44
C PRO A 151 8.30 7.92 -22.25
N ASN A 152 8.60 9.02 -21.57
CA ASN A 152 8.80 10.32 -22.20
C ASN A 152 10.29 10.49 -22.54
N LYS A 153 10.61 10.76 -23.80
CA LYS A 153 11.99 10.99 -24.27
C LYS A 153 12.71 12.11 -23.52
N GLN A 154 12.00 13.15 -23.09
CA GLN A 154 12.58 14.22 -22.29
C GLN A 154 12.94 13.73 -20.88
N MET A 155 12.14 12.82 -20.31
CA MET A 155 12.46 12.23 -19.01
C MET A 155 13.70 11.33 -19.11
N GLU A 156 13.76 10.48 -20.13
CA GLU A 156 14.93 9.62 -20.41
C GLU A 156 16.23 10.41 -20.63
N ALA A 157 16.11 11.64 -21.15
CA ALA A 157 17.26 12.52 -21.35
C ALA A 157 17.75 13.18 -20.04
N LEU A 158 16.89 13.27 -19.01
CA LEU A 158 17.28 13.80 -17.69
C LEU A 158 17.99 12.73 -16.85
N PHE A 159 17.46 11.52 -16.84
CA PHE A 159 18.03 10.37 -16.14
C PHE A 159 17.50 9.04 -16.72
N PRO A 160 18.24 7.93 -16.57
CA PRO A 160 17.77 6.61 -16.98
C PRO A 160 16.47 6.21 -16.28
N LEU A 161 15.52 5.61 -17.02
CA LEU A 161 14.27 5.09 -16.47
C LEU A 161 14.48 3.71 -15.83
N GLU A 162 15.25 3.71 -14.75
CA GLU A 162 15.62 2.54 -13.96
C GLU A 162 14.42 1.97 -13.19
N ALA A 163 14.34 0.64 -13.09
CA ALA A 163 13.37 0.00 -12.21
C ALA A 163 13.70 0.28 -10.74
N MET A 164 12.73 0.21 -9.83
CA MET A 164 12.97 0.48 -8.39
C MET A 164 14.02 -0.46 -7.77
N GLY A 165 14.16 -1.67 -8.29
CA GLY A 165 15.24 -2.57 -7.84
C GLY A 165 16.64 -2.12 -8.30
N GLU A 166 16.76 -1.41 -9.42
CA GLU A 166 18.02 -0.81 -9.86
C GLU A 166 18.41 0.40 -8.98
N THR A 167 17.43 1.18 -8.50
CA THR A 167 17.74 2.29 -7.58
C THR A 167 18.27 1.77 -6.24
N ALA A 168 17.77 0.62 -5.77
CA ALA A 168 18.33 -0.05 -4.60
C ALA A 168 19.79 -0.53 -4.81
N GLU A 169 20.13 -1.02 -6.00
CA GLU A 169 21.53 -1.35 -6.35
C GLU A 169 22.41 -0.08 -6.44
N ASN A 170 21.86 1.05 -6.90
CA ASN A 170 22.58 2.32 -6.89
C ASN A 170 22.83 2.82 -5.47
N ILE A 171 21.90 2.61 -4.52
CA ILE A 171 22.14 2.89 -3.09
C ILE A 171 23.27 2.01 -2.55
N TYR A 172 23.32 0.72 -2.93
CA TYR A 172 24.43 -0.16 -2.57
C TYR A 172 25.77 0.41 -3.07
N GLU A 173 25.88 0.76 -4.36
CA GLU A 173 27.10 1.36 -4.92
C GLU A 173 27.47 2.67 -4.22
N LEU A 174 26.50 3.52 -3.91
CA LEU A 174 26.70 4.75 -3.15
C LEU A 174 27.21 4.47 -1.73
N SER A 175 26.72 3.40 -1.10
CA SER A 175 27.16 2.99 0.24
C SER A 175 28.63 2.54 0.24
N CYS A 176 29.06 1.76 -0.76
CA CYS A 176 30.46 1.36 -0.94
C CYS A 176 31.38 2.58 -1.16
N ALA A 177 30.86 3.62 -1.83
CA ALA A 177 31.58 4.87 -2.06
C ALA A 177 31.57 5.82 -0.84
N GLY A 178 30.94 5.44 0.28
CA GLY A 178 30.84 6.27 1.49
C GLY A 178 29.81 7.39 1.39
N GLY A 179 28.91 7.34 0.41
CA GLY A 179 27.84 8.34 0.21
C GLY A 179 26.59 8.12 1.06
N VAL A 180 26.53 7.00 1.80
CA VAL A 180 25.45 6.69 2.74
C VAL A 180 26.01 6.72 4.17
N ALA A 181 25.29 7.39 5.07
CA ALA A 181 25.64 7.35 6.49
C ALA A 181 25.46 5.92 7.03
N GLY A 182 26.50 5.36 7.64
CA GLY A 182 26.48 3.99 8.17
C GLY A 182 27.47 3.03 7.50
N GLY A 183 28.08 3.42 6.38
CA GLY A 183 29.08 2.61 5.66
C GLY A 183 28.47 1.77 4.53
N GLU A 184 29.22 0.78 4.06
CA GLU A 184 28.79 -0.16 3.03
C GLU A 184 27.58 -0.99 3.51
N ILE A 185 26.60 -1.20 2.63
CA ILE A 185 25.42 -2.04 2.86
C ILE A 185 25.63 -3.36 2.12
N SER A 186 26.39 -4.27 2.71
CA SER A 186 26.75 -5.54 2.08
C SER A 186 25.54 -6.43 1.80
N ARG A 187 25.69 -7.37 0.85
CA ARG A 187 24.68 -8.41 0.57
C ARG A 187 24.29 -9.20 1.83
N GLU A 188 25.25 -9.50 2.70
CA GLU A 188 25.00 -10.24 3.93
C GLU A 188 24.14 -9.45 4.92
N GLU A 189 24.35 -8.13 5.04
CA GLU A 189 23.51 -7.25 5.85
C GLU A 189 22.10 -7.11 5.30
N GLN A 190 21.94 -7.02 3.97
CA GLN A 190 20.63 -7.02 3.32
C GLN A 190 19.84 -8.30 3.63
N ASP A 191 20.48 -9.47 3.51
CA ASP A 191 19.86 -10.75 3.81
C ASP A 191 19.58 -10.93 5.32
N ALA A 192 20.47 -10.44 6.19
CA ALA A 192 20.28 -10.47 7.64
C ALA A 192 19.09 -9.62 8.07
N PHE A 193 18.98 -8.39 7.53
CA PHE A 193 17.83 -7.52 7.76
C PHE A 193 16.52 -8.16 7.28
N ALA A 194 16.55 -8.80 6.10
CA ALA A 194 15.38 -9.50 5.57
C ALA A 194 14.98 -10.69 6.44
N LEU A 195 15.93 -11.48 6.94
CA LEU A 195 15.65 -12.60 7.85
C LEU A 195 15.06 -12.10 9.17
N GLU A 196 15.60 -11.02 9.73
CA GLU A 196 15.07 -10.41 10.93
C GLU A 196 13.64 -9.92 10.73
N SER A 197 13.34 -9.27 9.60
CA SER A 197 11.99 -8.85 9.26
C SER A 197 11.02 -10.04 9.23
N GLN A 198 11.42 -11.16 8.64
CA GLN A 198 10.60 -12.38 8.56
C GLN A 198 10.39 -13.01 9.95
N ALA A 199 11.43 -13.05 10.78
CA ALA A 199 11.34 -13.55 12.15
C ALA A 199 10.40 -12.69 13.02
N ARG A 200 10.52 -11.35 12.94
CA ARG A 200 9.64 -10.42 13.66
C ARG A 200 8.18 -10.55 13.20
N ALA A 201 7.93 -10.69 11.90
CA ALA A 201 6.58 -10.91 11.37
C ALA A 201 5.98 -12.23 11.89
N CYS A 202 6.73 -13.33 11.84
CA CYS A 202 6.30 -14.62 12.38
C CYS A 202 5.96 -14.54 13.88
N ALA A 203 6.83 -13.89 14.67
CA ALA A 203 6.61 -13.70 16.10
C ALA A 203 5.36 -12.84 16.38
N ALA A 204 5.16 -11.75 15.64
CA ALA A 204 4.00 -10.87 15.79
C ALA A 204 2.68 -11.56 15.42
N ILE A 205 2.68 -12.40 14.38
CA ILE A 205 1.53 -13.23 14.00
C ILE A 205 1.18 -14.20 15.14
N ASN A 206 2.16 -14.96 15.64
CA ASN A 206 1.94 -15.90 16.75
C ASN A 206 1.50 -15.18 18.05
N ALA A 207 2.00 -13.97 18.29
CA ALA A 207 1.61 -13.15 19.44
C ALA A 207 0.27 -12.42 19.26
N GLY A 208 -0.39 -12.55 18.10
CA GLY A 208 -1.68 -11.93 17.81
C GLY A 208 -1.63 -10.39 17.71
N HIS A 209 -0.46 -9.80 17.48
CA HIS A 209 -0.31 -8.33 17.45
C HIS A 209 -1.14 -7.67 16.35
N PHE A 210 -1.36 -8.37 15.23
CA PHE A 210 -2.15 -7.85 14.10
C PHE A 210 -3.66 -8.09 14.22
N ALA A 211 -4.11 -8.89 15.20
CA ALA A 211 -5.52 -9.27 15.31
C ALA A 211 -6.44 -8.05 15.49
N ALA A 212 -5.96 -7.02 16.19
CA ALA A 212 -6.73 -5.81 16.45
C ALA A 212 -6.85 -4.88 15.22
N GLU A 213 -5.91 -4.94 14.27
CA GLU A 213 -5.90 -4.06 13.10
C GLU A 213 -6.42 -4.75 11.83
N ILE A 214 -6.39 -6.09 11.76
CA ILE A 214 -6.86 -6.84 10.59
C ILE A 214 -8.40 -6.95 10.57
N VAL A 215 -8.96 -6.68 9.39
CA VAL A 215 -10.34 -6.98 9.02
C VAL A 215 -10.35 -8.24 8.15
N PRO A 216 -11.03 -9.32 8.58
CA PRO A 216 -11.17 -10.52 7.76
C PRO A 216 -11.75 -10.22 6.37
N VAL A 217 -11.11 -10.73 5.31
CA VAL A 217 -11.59 -10.56 3.94
C VAL A 217 -12.32 -11.82 3.49
N PRO A 218 -13.61 -11.76 3.13
CA PRO A 218 -14.33 -12.90 2.60
C PRO A 218 -13.96 -13.16 1.14
N ILE A 219 -13.44 -14.34 0.85
CA ILE A 219 -13.11 -14.78 -0.50
C ILE A 219 -14.26 -15.62 -1.07
N PRO A 220 -14.96 -15.14 -2.11
CA PRO A 220 -16.09 -15.85 -2.69
C PRO A 220 -15.71 -17.26 -3.16
N GLN A 221 -16.54 -18.23 -2.80
CA GLN A 221 -16.41 -19.61 -3.27
C GLN A 221 -17.45 -19.91 -4.34
N ARG A 222 -17.12 -20.77 -5.31
CA ARG A 222 -18.08 -21.22 -6.32
C ARG A 222 -19.27 -21.96 -5.69
N ARG A 223 -19.04 -22.63 -4.57
CA ARG A 223 -20.04 -23.33 -3.75
C ARG A 223 -19.62 -23.25 -2.28
N GLY A 224 -20.58 -23.05 -1.39
CA GLY A 224 -20.36 -22.92 0.06
C GLY A 224 -20.10 -21.50 0.50
N ASP A 225 -19.85 -21.34 1.79
CA ASP A 225 -19.59 -20.05 2.42
C ASP A 225 -18.22 -19.47 2.00
N PRO A 226 -18.04 -18.14 2.03
CA PRO A 226 -16.75 -17.51 1.74
C PRO A 226 -15.64 -18.01 2.67
N ILE A 227 -14.44 -18.17 2.14
CA ILE A 227 -13.25 -18.42 2.96
C ILE A 227 -12.78 -17.10 3.52
N MET A 228 -12.64 -17.01 4.84
CA MET A 228 -12.15 -15.79 5.49
C MET A 228 -10.63 -15.78 5.50
N VAL A 229 -10.03 -14.79 4.83
CA VAL A 229 -8.59 -14.53 4.92
C VAL A 229 -8.35 -13.56 6.07
N THR A 230 -7.52 -13.97 7.03
CA THR A 230 -7.31 -13.25 8.30
C THR A 230 -5.83 -13.07 8.67
N VAL A 231 -4.92 -13.61 7.88
CA VAL A 231 -3.47 -13.60 8.16
C VAL A 231 -2.74 -13.08 6.93
N ASP A 232 -1.72 -12.25 7.14
CA ASP A 232 -0.84 -11.78 6.08
C ASP A 232 -0.15 -12.97 5.41
N GLU A 233 -0.25 -13.08 4.08
CA GLU A 233 0.22 -14.26 3.33
C GLU A 233 1.69 -14.14 2.90
N HIS A 234 2.22 -12.93 2.83
CA HIS A 234 3.55 -12.68 2.28
C HIS A 234 4.74 -13.13 3.16
N PRO A 235 4.66 -13.11 4.50
CA PRO A 235 5.72 -13.69 5.33
C PRO A 235 6.03 -15.14 4.92
N ARG A 236 7.32 -15.47 4.81
CA ARG A 236 7.80 -16.82 4.51
C ARG A 236 7.75 -17.67 5.78
N ILE A 237 6.55 -18.11 6.09
CA ILE A 237 6.22 -18.92 7.26
C ILE A 237 5.42 -20.14 6.82
N ARG A 238 5.51 -21.22 7.60
CA ARG A 238 4.70 -22.42 7.44
C ARG A 238 3.84 -22.63 8.68
N GLU A 239 2.63 -23.11 8.47
CA GLU A 239 1.74 -23.53 9.56
C GLU A 239 2.31 -24.78 10.26
N THR A 240 2.09 -24.86 11.56
CA THR A 240 2.50 -25.93 12.47
C THR A 240 1.40 -26.14 13.51
N ASP A 241 1.46 -27.23 14.28
CA ASP A 241 0.45 -27.51 15.31
C ASP A 241 0.33 -26.41 16.38
N ASP A 242 1.41 -25.63 16.60
CA ASP A 242 1.51 -24.58 17.62
C ASP A 242 1.51 -23.15 17.02
N GLY A 243 1.03 -22.97 15.78
CA GLY A 243 0.98 -21.68 15.08
C GLY A 243 1.90 -21.66 13.86
N TYR A 244 2.73 -20.62 13.70
CA TYR A 244 3.60 -20.47 12.53
C TYR A 244 5.08 -20.63 12.88
N ALA A 245 5.81 -21.29 12.00
CA ALA A 245 7.26 -21.38 12.03
C ALA A 245 7.88 -20.69 10.83
N LEU A 246 9.04 -20.06 11.05
CA LEU A 246 9.80 -19.43 9.98
C LEU A 246 10.22 -20.45 8.92
N ASP A 247 9.96 -20.13 7.65
CA ASP A 247 10.29 -20.96 6.48
C ASP A 247 11.32 -20.29 5.56
N THR A 248 12.29 -19.64 6.21
CA THR A 248 13.43 -19.02 5.54
C THR A 248 14.64 -19.01 6.48
N SER A 249 15.84 -18.83 5.93
CA SER A 249 17.10 -18.87 6.66
C SER A 249 18.18 -18.11 5.90
N MET A 250 19.25 -17.70 6.57
CA MET A 250 20.40 -17.06 5.92
C MET A 250 20.95 -17.91 4.77
N ALA A 251 21.05 -19.24 4.95
CA ALA A 251 21.54 -20.14 3.91
C ALA A 251 20.62 -20.19 2.67
N GLN A 252 19.31 -20.05 2.86
CA GLN A 252 18.37 -19.95 1.74
C GLN A 252 18.45 -18.57 1.05
N LEU A 253 18.52 -17.49 1.83
CA LEU A 253 18.61 -16.12 1.30
C LEU A 253 19.90 -15.90 0.50
N ALA A 254 21.05 -16.35 1.02
CA ALA A 254 22.35 -16.22 0.37
C ALA A 254 22.44 -16.95 -0.99
N ARG A 255 21.59 -17.96 -1.23
CA ARG A 255 21.51 -18.70 -2.51
C ARG A 255 20.68 -18.00 -3.57
N LEU A 256 19.90 -16.97 -3.19
CA LEU A 256 19.05 -16.26 -4.14
C LEU A 256 19.92 -15.45 -5.11
N ARG A 257 19.56 -15.57 -6.39
CA ARG A 257 20.18 -14.81 -7.46
C ARG A 257 19.74 -13.35 -7.41
N PRO A 258 20.62 -12.40 -7.80
CA PRO A 258 20.23 -11.01 -7.98
C PRO A 258 19.04 -10.88 -8.91
N ALA A 259 18.09 -10.02 -8.56
CA ALA A 259 16.80 -9.90 -9.24
C ALA A 259 16.77 -8.82 -10.33
N PHE A 260 17.65 -7.82 -10.23
CA PHE A 260 17.59 -6.62 -11.07
C PHE A 260 18.86 -6.46 -11.91
N ARG A 261 20.02 -6.50 -11.27
CA ARG A 261 21.33 -6.31 -11.92
C ARG A 261 22.15 -7.60 -11.90
N ALA A 262 22.79 -7.92 -13.03
CA ALA A 262 23.76 -9.02 -13.07
C ALA A 262 24.93 -8.72 -12.12
N GLY A 263 25.18 -9.62 -11.17
CA GLY A 263 26.20 -9.40 -10.12
C GLY A 263 25.78 -8.42 -9.02
N GLY A 264 24.51 -8.01 -8.99
CA GLY A 264 23.96 -7.14 -7.95
C GLY A 264 23.79 -7.82 -6.58
N THR A 265 23.28 -7.06 -5.62
CA THR A 265 23.05 -7.48 -4.24
C THR A 265 21.58 -7.69 -3.89
N VAL A 266 20.69 -7.04 -4.63
CA VAL A 266 19.25 -7.07 -4.35
C VAL A 266 18.64 -8.34 -4.95
N THR A 267 17.90 -9.08 -4.13
CA THR A 267 17.24 -10.34 -4.46
C THR A 267 15.77 -10.31 -4.05
N ALA A 268 14.98 -11.24 -4.59
CA ALA A 268 13.60 -11.45 -4.12
C ALA A 268 13.50 -11.82 -2.62
N GLY A 269 14.61 -12.18 -1.97
CA GLY A 269 14.67 -12.48 -0.55
C GLY A 269 14.78 -11.25 0.32
N ASN A 270 15.47 -10.20 -0.17
CA ASN A 270 15.80 -8.99 0.56
C ASN A 270 15.12 -7.72 0.01
N SER A 271 14.21 -7.88 -0.96
CA SER A 271 13.26 -6.85 -1.40
C SER A 271 11.82 -7.20 -1.00
N SER A 272 10.93 -6.22 -0.98
CA SER A 272 9.49 -6.47 -0.83
C SER A 272 8.90 -7.16 -2.06
N GLY A 273 7.75 -7.82 -1.88
CA GLY A 273 6.98 -8.38 -2.98
C GLY A 273 6.04 -7.38 -3.66
N LEU A 274 5.29 -7.91 -4.62
CA LEU A 274 4.07 -7.28 -5.14
C LEU A 274 2.88 -7.87 -4.37
N ASN A 275 1.98 -7.02 -3.93
CA ASN A 275 0.97 -7.39 -2.94
C ASN A 275 -0.38 -6.72 -3.21
N ASP A 276 -1.43 -7.31 -2.64
CA ASP A 276 -2.77 -6.73 -2.62
C ASP A 276 -3.13 -6.37 -1.17
N GLY A 277 -3.84 -5.26 -0.97
CA GLY A 277 -4.36 -4.88 0.34
C GLY A 277 -4.99 -3.49 0.40
N ALA A 278 -5.72 -3.23 1.48
CA ALA A 278 -6.29 -1.92 1.77
C ALA A 278 -6.17 -1.57 3.26
N CYS A 279 -6.20 -0.28 3.57
CA CYS A 279 -6.31 0.22 4.94
C CYS A 279 -7.15 1.50 5.01
N ALA A 280 -7.75 1.74 6.17
CA ALA A 280 -8.50 2.95 6.46
C ALA A 280 -8.39 3.35 7.93
N LEU A 281 -8.36 4.65 8.17
CA LEU A 281 -8.30 5.29 9.47
C LEU A 281 -9.39 6.36 9.52
N VAL A 282 -9.99 6.55 10.69
CA VAL A 282 -10.85 7.72 10.94
C VAL A 282 -10.03 8.77 11.70
N LEU A 283 -9.86 9.93 11.07
CA LEU A 283 -9.25 11.10 11.66
C LEU A 283 -10.32 12.08 12.08
N MET A 284 -10.11 12.72 13.23
CA MET A 284 -11.02 13.71 13.76
C MET A 284 -10.29 14.93 14.30
N SER A 285 -10.99 16.07 14.36
CA SER A 285 -10.58 17.14 15.27
C SER A 285 -10.66 16.62 16.72
N ALA A 286 -9.66 16.95 17.55
CA ALA A 286 -9.64 16.50 18.95
C ALA A 286 -10.85 17.00 19.73
N GLU A 287 -11.32 18.20 19.40
CA GLU A 287 -12.56 18.79 19.91
C GLU A 287 -13.78 17.91 19.59
N LYS A 288 -13.98 17.55 18.32
CA LYS A 288 -15.11 16.71 17.93
C LYS A 288 -15.04 15.32 18.52
N ALA A 289 -13.85 14.72 18.60
CA ALA A 289 -13.66 13.43 19.25
C ALA A 289 -14.05 13.50 20.74
N ALA A 290 -13.67 14.58 21.44
CA ALA A 290 -14.05 14.79 22.83
C ALA A 290 -15.56 15.01 23.00
N ASP A 291 -16.20 15.80 22.13
CA ASP A 291 -17.65 16.03 22.13
C ASP A 291 -18.45 14.72 21.99
N LEU A 292 -17.93 13.77 21.20
CA LEU A 292 -18.52 12.46 21.01
C LEU A 292 -18.10 11.43 22.07
N GLY A 293 -17.26 11.81 23.04
CA GLY A 293 -16.74 10.92 24.08
C GLY A 293 -15.83 9.81 23.54
N LEU A 294 -15.23 10.01 22.36
CA LEU A 294 -14.35 9.03 21.72
C LEU A 294 -12.95 9.12 22.31
N LYS A 295 -12.31 7.96 22.49
CA LYS A 295 -10.92 7.86 22.96
C LYS A 295 -9.96 7.82 21.77
N PRO A 296 -9.08 8.82 21.57
CA PRO A 296 -8.04 8.76 20.55
C PRO A 296 -7.09 7.58 20.73
N LEU A 297 -6.68 6.97 19.62
CA LEU A 297 -5.60 5.98 19.56
C LEU A 297 -4.23 6.68 19.50
N ALA A 298 -4.16 7.76 18.73
CA ALA A 298 -2.96 8.54 18.52
C ALA A 298 -3.30 9.98 18.15
N ARG A 299 -2.30 10.85 18.30
CA ARG A 299 -2.35 12.24 17.83
C ARG A 299 -1.45 12.40 16.61
N TRP A 300 -1.95 13.05 15.58
CA TRP A 300 -1.12 13.46 14.45
C TRP A 300 -0.38 14.75 14.82
N LEU A 301 0.96 14.72 14.77
CA LEU A 301 1.79 15.85 15.20
C LEU A 301 2.26 16.72 14.04
N ALA A 302 2.79 16.09 12.99
CA ALA A 302 3.35 16.79 11.83
C ALA A 302 3.50 15.83 10.64
N SER A 303 3.74 16.41 9.46
CA SER A 303 4.12 15.68 8.25
C SER A 303 5.14 16.46 7.45
N ALA A 304 5.97 15.77 6.68
CA ALA A 304 6.89 16.36 5.71
C ALA A 304 6.95 15.48 4.46
N ALA A 305 7.34 16.10 3.34
CA ALA A 305 7.68 15.40 2.11
C ALA A 305 8.93 16.04 1.52
N ALA A 306 9.82 15.21 0.98
CA ALA A 306 11.06 15.65 0.34
C ALA A 306 11.23 14.93 -1.00
N GLY A 307 11.82 15.62 -1.97
CA GLY A 307 12.32 15.00 -3.19
C GLY A 307 13.81 14.67 -3.04
N VAL A 308 14.23 13.59 -3.66
CA VAL A 308 15.63 13.13 -3.74
C VAL A 308 15.98 12.81 -5.19
N ASP A 309 17.23 12.42 -5.45
CA ASP A 309 17.62 11.91 -6.76
C ASP A 309 16.76 10.69 -7.13
N PRO A 310 16.07 10.67 -8.28
CA PRO A 310 15.23 9.55 -8.67
C PRO A 310 15.98 8.23 -8.90
N ARG A 311 17.32 8.25 -8.92
CA ARG A 311 18.17 7.06 -9.13
C ARG A 311 18.61 6.39 -7.83
N THR A 312 18.37 6.98 -6.66
CA THR A 312 18.76 6.42 -5.35
C THR A 312 17.64 6.52 -4.33
#